data_AF-A0A7J2J4H5-F1
#
_entry.id   AF-A0A7J2J4H5-F1
#
_cell.length_a   1.000
_cell.length_b   1.000
_cell.length_c   1.000
_cell.angle_alpha   90.00
_cell.angle_beta   90.00
_cell.angle_gamma   90.00
#
_symmetry.space_group_name_H-M   'P 1'
#
loop_
_entity.id
_entity.type
_entity.pdbx_description
1 polymer ?
#
loop_
_entity_poly.entity_id
_entity_poly.type
_entity_poly.pdbx_seq_one_letter_code
_entity_poly.pdbx_strand_id
1 'polypeptide(L)'
;MPMLLPGINFVLGLKGETPERYFRDLEFLKKIIKEGYLVRRINVREVAVLKGTAMQEVGNLFVKKHSNLINYFKKKVREEIDPVLLRRITPKGTILREVFTEVVRNNWTFGRQFGSYPLTVKVPGRLEVGKFIDVLVMGNGSRSVIGIPYPIRLSEADPRQIEMLPGMNRRKAVKLLSKRPRNEEELMRLVDRKLLPFLELS
;
A
#
# COMPACT_ATOMS: atom_id res chain seq x y z
N MET A 1 11.02 -4.45 -7.35
CA MET A 1 10.74 -5.04 -6.02
C MET A 1 11.64 -6.25 -5.82
N PRO A 2 12.01 -6.63 -4.58
CA PRO A 2 12.81 -7.84 -4.37
C PRO A 2 12.05 -9.07 -4.88
N MET A 3 12.75 -9.99 -5.54
CA MET A 3 12.14 -11.18 -6.15
C MET A 3 11.59 -12.16 -5.10
N LEU A 4 12.22 -12.22 -3.92
CA LEU A 4 11.81 -13.07 -2.82
C LEU A 4 11.81 -12.27 -1.51
N LEU A 5 10.69 -12.30 -0.81
CA LEU A 5 10.55 -11.73 0.53
C LEU A 5 9.73 -12.69 1.39
N PRO A 6 10.14 -12.95 2.64
CA PRO A 6 9.42 -13.86 3.51
C PRO A 6 8.04 -13.31 3.86
N GLY A 7 7.07 -14.21 4.00
CA GLY A 7 5.75 -13.94 4.55
C GLY A 7 5.58 -14.62 5.91
N ILE A 8 4.78 -14.03 6.79
CA ILE A 8 4.46 -14.60 8.11
C ILE A 8 2.97 -14.91 8.16
N ASN A 9 2.61 -16.06 8.72
CA ASN A 9 1.21 -16.47 8.87
C ASN A 9 0.90 -16.78 10.34
N PHE A 10 0.01 -16.00 10.93
CA PHE A 10 -0.58 -16.23 12.24
C PHE A 10 -1.94 -16.90 12.08
N VAL A 11 -2.12 -18.01 12.80
CA VAL A 11 -3.40 -18.67 13.01
C VAL A 11 -3.77 -18.50 14.48
N LEU A 12 -4.92 -17.89 14.73
CA LEU A 12 -5.42 -17.48 16.05
C LEU A 12 -6.66 -18.27 16.46
N GLY A 13 -6.87 -18.41 17.77
CA GLY A 13 -7.94 -19.19 18.36
C GLY A 13 -7.70 -20.69 18.37
N LEU A 14 -6.43 -21.13 18.38
CA LEU A 14 -6.06 -22.54 18.44
C LEU A 14 -6.44 -23.17 19.79
N LYS A 15 -6.61 -24.51 19.81
CA LYS A 15 -6.85 -25.28 21.02
C LYS A 15 -5.75 -25.01 22.05
N GLY A 16 -6.12 -24.56 23.24
CA GLY A 16 -5.19 -24.26 24.35
C GLY A 16 -4.50 -22.90 24.26
N GLU A 17 -4.84 -22.06 23.28
CA GLU A 17 -4.28 -20.72 23.17
C GLU A 17 -4.62 -19.88 24.41
N THR A 18 -3.66 -19.06 24.88
CA THR A 18 -3.80 -18.21 26.07
C THR A 18 -3.72 -16.72 25.71
N PRO A 19 -4.26 -15.81 26.55
CA PRO A 19 -4.18 -14.37 26.32
C PRO A 19 -2.76 -13.83 26.10
N GLU A 20 -1.76 -14.39 26.78
CA GLU A 20 -0.36 -13.95 26.74
C GLU A 20 0.26 -14.13 25.36
N ARG A 21 -0.26 -15.07 24.55
CA ARG A 21 0.23 -15.32 23.20
C ARG A 21 0.10 -14.08 22.31
N TYR A 22 -1.05 -13.39 22.33
CA TYR A 22 -1.29 -12.23 21.47
C TYR A 22 -0.29 -11.10 21.71
N PHE A 23 0.10 -10.89 22.98
CA PHE A 23 1.11 -9.90 23.33
C PHE A 23 2.51 -10.35 22.89
N ARG A 24 2.87 -11.62 23.10
CA ARG A 24 4.17 -12.17 22.65
C ARG A 24 4.32 -12.14 21.13
N ASP A 25 3.27 -12.49 20.39
CA ASP A 25 3.26 -12.44 18.92
C ASP A 25 3.43 -11.00 18.43
N LEU A 26 2.86 -10.01 19.12
CA LEU A 26 3.02 -8.60 18.77
C LEU A 26 4.45 -8.10 19.07
N GLU A 27 5.02 -8.49 20.21
CA GLU A 27 6.41 -8.16 20.55
C GLU A 27 7.40 -8.79 19.56
N PHE A 28 7.14 -10.01 19.09
CA PHE A 28 7.92 -10.63 18.02
C PHE A 28 7.89 -9.80 16.73
N LEU A 29 6.72 -9.31 16.32
CA LEU A 29 6.59 -8.44 15.14
C LEU A 29 7.31 -7.09 15.31
N LYS A 30 7.25 -6.49 16.51
CA LYS A 30 8.01 -5.28 16.83
C LYS A 30 9.52 -5.54 16.79
N LYS A 31 9.97 -6.70 17.26
CA LYS A 31 11.38 -7.12 17.19
C LYS A 31 11.86 -7.22 15.74
N ILE A 32 11.07 -7.82 14.84
CA ILE A 32 11.36 -7.85 13.39
C ILE A 32 11.58 -6.44 12.84
N ILE A 33 10.69 -5.51 13.20
CA ILE A 33 10.83 -4.12 12.80
C ILE A 33 12.13 -3.54 13.38
N LYS A 34 12.37 -3.70 14.68
CA LYS A 34 13.55 -3.15 15.37
C LYS A 34 14.86 -3.64 14.75
N GLU A 35 14.94 -4.92 14.38
CA GLU A 35 16.13 -5.54 13.78
C GLU A 35 16.32 -5.23 12.30
N GLY A 36 15.42 -4.46 11.68
CA GLY A 36 15.58 -4.02 10.29
C GLY A 36 15.16 -5.05 9.23
N TYR A 37 14.62 -6.20 9.64
CA TYR A 37 14.19 -7.22 8.68
C TYR A 37 13.05 -6.74 7.77
N LEU A 38 13.01 -7.33 6.58
CA LEU A 38 11.96 -7.12 5.59
C LEU A 38 11.02 -8.33 5.57
N VAL A 39 9.72 -8.06 5.67
CA VAL A 39 8.67 -9.07 5.57
C VAL A 39 7.63 -8.55 4.58
N ARG A 40 7.31 -9.36 3.57
CA ARG A 40 6.39 -8.95 2.51
C ARG A 40 4.98 -8.73 3.02
N ARG A 41 4.50 -9.68 3.81
CA ARG A 41 3.10 -9.75 4.21
C ARG A 41 2.97 -10.54 5.50
N ILE A 42 2.12 -10.03 6.37
CA ILE A 42 1.66 -10.74 7.55
C ILE A 42 0.20 -11.14 7.32
N ASN A 43 -0.06 -12.43 7.29
CA ASN A 43 -1.40 -12.98 7.22
C ASN A 43 -1.86 -13.32 8.64
N VAL A 44 -2.92 -12.70 9.10
CA VAL A 44 -3.52 -12.98 10.42
C VAL A 44 -4.91 -13.56 10.18
N ARG A 45 -5.11 -14.81 10.58
CA ARG A 45 -6.32 -15.58 10.34
C ARG A 45 -6.81 -16.22 11.63
N GLU A 46 -8.11 -16.41 11.74
CA GLU A 46 -8.67 -17.31 12.74
C GLU A 46 -8.55 -18.74 12.24
N VAL A 47 -8.40 -19.69 13.16
CA VAL A 47 -8.34 -21.11 12.84
C VAL A 47 -9.67 -21.58 12.24
N ALA A 48 -9.59 -22.43 11.22
CA ALA A 48 -10.75 -23.13 10.68
C ALA A 48 -10.96 -24.44 11.45
N VAL A 49 -12.20 -24.75 11.80
CA VAL A 49 -12.56 -26.04 12.42
C VAL A 49 -12.79 -27.05 11.31
N LEU A 50 -11.88 -28.00 11.18
CA LEU A 50 -11.92 -29.05 10.16
C LEU A 50 -12.17 -30.41 10.81
N LYS A 51 -12.98 -31.24 10.12
CA LYS A 51 -13.24 -32.62 10.56
C LYS A 51 -11.94 -33.43 10.61
N GLY A 52 -11.77 -34.27 11.62
CA GLY A 52 -10.59 -35.11 11.83
C GLY A 52 -9.39 -34.38 12.44
N THR A 53 -9.54 -33.14 12.90
CA THR A 53 -8.46 -32.38 13.55
C THR A 53 -8.73 -32.19 15.04
N ALA A 54 -7.69 -31.93 15.83
CA ALA A 54 -7.82 -31.61 17.25
C ALA A 54 -8.72 -30.38 17.52
N MET A 55 -8.88 -29.51 16.52
CA MET A 55 -9.80 -28.37 16.61
C MET A 55 -11.28 -28.78 16.58
N GLN A 56 -11.62 -29.95 16.04
CA GLN A 56 -13.00 -30.44 16.00
C GLN A 56 -13.60 -30.58 17.41
N GLU A 57 -12.79 -31.02 18.38
CA GLU A 57 -13.23 -31.24 19.77
C GLU A 57 -13.62 -29.94 20.48
N VAL A 58 -12.92 -28.85 20.18
CA VAL A 58 -13.12 -27.55 20.86
C VAL A 58 -13.88 -26.54 20.00
N GLY A 59 -14.07 -26.83 18.71
CA GLY A 59 -14.70 -25.96 17.75
C GLY A 59 -14.11 -24.54 17.77
N ASN A 60 -14.99 -23.54 17.74
CA ASN A 60 -14.63 -22.12 17.77
C ASN A 60 -14.53 -21.53 19.20
N LEU A 61 -14.41 -22.38 20.24
CA LEU A 61 -14.41 -21.94 21.63
C LEU A 61 -13.36 -20.85 21.89
N PHE A 62 -12.10 -21.09 21.50
CA PHE A 62 -10.99 -20.17 21.73
C PHE A 62 -11.08 -18.90 20.89
N VAL A 63 -11.61 -18.99 19.66
CA VAL A 63 -11.90 -17.81 18.82
C VAL A 63 -12.92 -16.91 19.50
N LYS A 64 -14.03 -17.47 20.00
CA LYS A 64 -15.06 -16.70 20.71
C LYS A 64 -14.52 -16.13 22.02
N LYS A 65 -13.88 -16.97 22.83
CA LYS A 65 -13.31 -16.62 24.14
C LYS A 65 -12.31 -15.46 24.04
N HIS A 66 -11.47 -15.45 23.01
CA HIS A 66 -10.41 -14.45 22.84
C HIS A 66 -10.69 -13.43 21.73
N SER A 67 -11.95 -13.32 21.29
CA SER A 67 -12.36 -12.42 20.19
C SER A 67 -11.85 -10.98 20.33
N ASN A 68 -11.93 -10.40 21.53
CA ASN A 68 -11.41 -9.06 21.81
C ASN A 68 -9.90 -8.95 21.59
N LEU A 69 -9.14 -9.95 22.06
CA LEU A 69 -7.68 -9.99 21.90
C LEU A 69 -7.27 -10.25 20.43
N ILE A 70 -8.00 -11.12 19.74
CA ILE A 70 -7.82 -11.37 18.30
C ILE A 70 -8.02 -10.08 17.51
N ASN A 71 -9.11 -9.35 17.79
CA ASN A 71 -9.40 -8.09 17.11
C ASN A 71 -8.36 -7.01 17.45
N TYR A 72 -7.93 -6.94 18.71
CA TYR A 72 -6.84 -6.07 19.14
C TYR A 72 -5.55 -6.37 18.37
N PHE A 73 -5.12 -7.64 18.32
CA PHE A 73 -3.93 -8.07 17.61
C PHE A 73 -4.01 -7.74 16.11
N LYS A 74 -5.12 -8.09 15.45
CA LYS A 74 -5.37 -7.76 14.03
C LYS A 74 -5.27 -6.26 13.76
N LYS A 75 -5.83 -5.44 14.65
CA LYS A 75 -5.79 -3.97 14.55
C LYS A 75 -4.35 -3.46 14.69
N LYS A 76 -3.63 -3.88 15.73
CA LYS A 76 -2.22 -3.51 15.95
C LYS A 76 -1.32 -3.89 14.77
N VAL A 77 -1.47 -5.10 14.24
CA VAL A 77 -0.73 -5.51 13.04
C VAL A 77 -1.04 -4.59 11.85
N ARG A 78 -2.32 -4.27 11.62
CA ARG A 78 -2.74 -3.46 10.46
C ARG A 78 -2.33 -1.99 10.57
N GLU A 79 -2.34 -1.41 11.76
CA GLU A 79 -2.15 0.02 11.98
C GLU A 79 -0.69 0.38 12.35
N GLU A 80 0.04 -0.55 12.98
CA GLU A 80 1.39 -0.26 13.49
C GLU A 80 2.49 -1.06 12.79
N ILE A 81 2.21 -2.30 12.37
CA ILE A 81 3.24 -3.21 11.82
C ILE A 81 3.28 -3.17 10.29
N ASP A 82 2.16 -3.52 9.64
CA ASP A 82 2.01 -3.59 8.18
C ASP A 82 2.49 -2.29 7.48
N PRO A 83 2.11 -1.06 7.94
CA PRO A 83 2.52 0.17 7.27
C PRO A 83 4.03 0.44 7.34
N VAL A 84 4.70 0.02 8.42
CA VAL A 84 6.14 0.21 8.59
C VAL A 84 6.92 -0.72 7.67
N LEU A 85 6.53 -2.00 7.63
CA LEU A 85 7.17 -2.98 6.76
C LEU A 85 6.96 -2.65 5.28
N LEU A 86 5.73 -2.23 4.91
CA LEU A 86 5.44 -1.82 3.53
C LEU A 86 6.29 -0.62 3.09
N ARG A 87 6.46 0.38 3.97
CA ARG A 87 7.31 1.54 3.69
C ARG A 87 8.77 1.18 3.48
N ARG A 88 9.28 0.13 4.14
CA ARG A 88 10.66 -0.35 3.91
C ARG A 88 10.82 -1.02 2.55
N ILE A 89 9.79 -1.76 2.10
CA ILE A 89 9.85 -2.46 0.80
C ILE A 89 9.66 -1.49 -0.36
N THR A 90 8.75 -0.52 -0.20
CA THR A 90 8.45 0.50 -1.21
C THR A 90 8.49 1.89 -0.57
N PRO A 91 9.69 2.44 -0.33
CA PRO A 91 9.84 3.77 0.22
C PRO A 91 9.29 4.83 -0.75
N LYS A 92 8.90 5.98 -0.21
CA LYS A 92 8.50 7.14 -1.01
C LYS A 92 9.60 7.49 -2.01
N GLY A 93 9.22 7.73 -3.27
CA GLY A 93 10.14 7.96 -4.38
C GLY A 93 10.48 6.70 -5.19
N THR A 94 10.07 5.51 -4.74
CA THR A 94 10.21 4.28 -5.55
C THR A 94 9.33 4.37 -6.79
N ILE A 95 9.88 4.04 -7.97
CA ILE A 95 9.10 3.87 -9.19
C ILE A 95 8.73 2.39 -9.33
N LEU A 96 7.42 2.10 -9.27
CA LEU A 96 6.87 0.79 -9.59
C LEU A 96 6.59 0.76 -11.10
N ARG A 97 7.35 -0.06 -11.82
CA ARG A 97 7.18 -0.21 -13.27
C ARG A 97 6.07 -1.17 -13.64
N GLU A 98 5.41 -0.94 -14.76
CA GLU A 98 4.42 -1.88 -15.33
C GLU A 98 3.28 -2.23 -14.35
N VAL A 99 2.72 -1.22 -13.70
CA VAL A 99 1.49 -1.38 -12.92
C VAL A 99 0.32 -1.47 -13.90
N PHE A 100 -0.36 -2.60 -13.92
CA PHE A 100 -1.56 -2.80 -14.70
C PHE A 100 -2.76 -2.13 -14.02
N THR A 101 -3.46 -1.24 -14.71
CA THR A 101 -4.66 -0.57 -14.21
C THR A 101 -5.87 -1.51 -14.28
N GLU A 102 -6.46 -1.85 -13.14
CA GLU A 102 -7.48 -2.90 -13.05
C GLU A 102 -8.91 -2.35 -12.94
N VAL A 103 -9.11 -1.31 -12.12
CA VAL A 103 -10.46 -0.80 -11.84
C VAL A 103 -10.44 0.63 -11.33
N VAL A 104 -11.48 1.39 -11.64
CA VAL A 104 -11.74 2.72 -11.08
C VAL A 104 -12.88 2.65 -10.08
N ARG A 105 -12.66 3.15 -8.84
CA ARG A 105 -13.70 3.28 -7.80
C ARG A 105 -13.54 4.58 -7.05
N ASN A 106 -14.63 5.31 -6.82
CA ASN A 106 -14.65 6.56 -6.03
C ASN A 106 -13.58 7.58 -6.48
N ASN A 107 -13.39 7.73 -7.79
CA ASN A 107 -12.36 8.60 -8.38
C ASN A 107 -10.91 8.22 -7.99
N TRP A 108 -10.67 6.93 -7.76
CA TRP A 108 -9.35 6.32 -7.62
C TRP A 108 -9.20 5.21 -8.64
N THR A 109 -8.05 5.15 -9.28
CA THR A 109 -7.64 3.99 -10.09
C THR A 109 -6.85 3.05 -9.20
N PHE A 110 -7.21 1.77 -9.24
CA PHE A 110 -6.51 0.69 -8.57
C PHE A 110 -5.79 -0.14 -9.63
N GLY A 111 -4.54 -0.49 -9.32
CA GLY A 111 -3.72 -1.32 -10.19
C GLY A 111 -2.71 -2.12 -9.42
N ARG A 112 -2.06 -3.06 -10.10
CA ARG A 112 -1.06 -3.97 -9.53
C ARG A 112 -0.02 -4.33 -10.57
N GLN A 113 1.22 -4.55 -10.15
CA GLN A 113 2.19 -5.26 -10.99
C GLN A 113 1.77 -6.72 -11.12
N PHE A 114 2.26 -7.42 -12.14
CA PHE A 114 2.15 -8.88 -12.17
C PHE A 114 3.15 -9.54 -11.22
N GLY A 115 2.78 -10.70 -10.67
CA GLY A 115 3.60 -11.47 -9.75
C GLY A 115 2.76 -12.25 -8.73
N SER A 116 3.41 -13.10 -7.93
CA SER A 116 2.73 -13.97 -6.96
C SER A 116 2.12 -13.22 -5.76
N TYR A 117 2.69 -12.06 -5.40
CA TYR A 117 2.21 -11.24 -4.28
C TYR A 117 2.27 -9.75 -4.62
N PRO A 118 1.49 -9.28 -5.60
CA PRO A 118 1.60 -7.91 -6.08
C PRO A 118 0.98 -6.91 -5.09
N LEU A 119 1.57 -5.72 -5.00
CA LEU A 119 1.03 -4.64 -4.16
C LEU A 119 -0.10 -3.94 -4.89
N THR A 120 -1.23 -3.78 -4.21
CA THR A 120 -2.27 -2.87 -4.66
C THR A 120 -1.74 -1.45 -4.63
N VAL A 121 -1.80 -0.79 -5.78
CA VAL A 121 -1.46 0.61 -5.99
C VAL A 121 -2.75 1.40 -6.13
N LYS A 122 -2.84 2.51 -5.41
CA LYS A 122 -3.93 3.48 -5.50
C LYS A 122 -3.42 4.75 -6.14
N VAL A 123 -4.01 5.13 -7.27
CA VAL A 123 -3.68 6.34 -8.01
C VAL A 123 -4.89 7.27 -8.04
N PRO A 124 -4.76 8.55 -7.64
CA PRO A 124 -5.89 9.47 -7.68
C PRO A 124 -6.26 9.78 -9.13
N GLY A 125 -7.56 9.88 -9.40
CA GLY A 125 -8.11 10.15 -10.72
C GLY A 125 -8.62 8.89 -11.42
N ARG A 126 -9.27 9.09 -12.56
CA ARG A 126 -9.79 8.03 -13.43
C ARG A 126 -8.83 7.84 -14.59
N LEU A 127 -7.89 6.93 -14.45
CA LEU A 127 -7.03 6.52 -15.56
C LEU A 127 -7.74 5.46 -16.40
N GLU A 128 -7.27 5.28 -17.63
CA GLU A 128 -7.72 4.20 -18.49
C GLU A 128 -7.42 2.83 -17.84
N VAL A 129 -8.40 1.94 -17.83
CA VAL A 129 -8.29 0.57 -17.31
C VAL A 129 -7.74 -0.34 -18.41
N GLY A 130 -6.92 -1.32 -18.05
CA GLY A 130 -6.33 -2.27 -19.00
C GLY A 130 -5.01 -1.80 -19.62
N LYS A 131 -4.34 -0.83 -18.99
CA LYS A 131 -3.05 -0.29 -19.45
C LYS A 131 -1.96 -0.55 -18.42
N PHE A 132 -0.73 -0.64 -18.90
CA PHE A 132 0.45 -0.60 -18.05
C PHE A 132 0.91 0.85 -17.89
N ILE A 133 1.16 1.24 -16.65
CA ILE A 133 1.72 2.55 -16.30
C ILE A 133 2.85 2.37 -15.29
N ASP A 134 3.80 3.28 -15.32
CA ASP A 134 4.75 3.42 -14.23
C ASP A 134 4.16 4.32 -13.15
N VAL A 135 4.43 4.00 -11.89
CA VAL A 135 3.85 4.70 -10.73
C VAL A 135 4.94 5.10 -9.75
N LEU A 136 5.02 6.39 -9.45
CA LEU A 136 5.84 6.90 -8.37
C LEU A 136 5.12 6.72 -7.03
N VAL A 137 5.76 6.04 -6.08
CA VAL A 137 5.24 5.83 -4.73
C VAL A 137 5.33 7.13 -3.93
N MET A 138 4.18 7.61 -3.46
CA MET A 138 4.06 8.84 -2.67
C MET A 138 3.80 8.57 -1.19
N GLY A 139 3.35 7.37 -0.87
CA GLY A 139 3.15 6.89 0.49
C GLY A 139 2.49 5.52 0.49
N ASN A 140 1.99 5.11 1.65
CA ASN A 140 1.34 3.82 1.81
C ASN A 140 0.17 3.89 2.80
N GLY A 141 -0.85 3.08 2.55
CA GLY A 141 -1.81 2.67 3.57
C GLY A 141 -1.31 1.44 4.32
N SER A 142 -2.24 0.69 4.92
CA SER A 142 -1.90 -0.55 5.63
C SER A 142 -1.39 -1.65 4.70
N ARG A 143 -2.05 -1.87 3.55
CA ARG A 143 -1.70 -2.97 2.63
C ARG A 143 -1.66 -2.55 1.16
N SER A 144 -1.63 -1.26 0.92
CA SER A 144 -1.58 -0.68 -0.42
C SER A 144 -0.61 0.48 -0.43
N VAL A 145 -0.04 0.75 -1.58
CA VAL A 145 0.75 1.94 -1.81
C VAL A 145 -0.13 3.00 -2.47
N ILE A 146 0.11 4.26 -2.13
CA ILE A 146 -0.50 5.40 -2.81
C ILE A 146 0.58 5.98 -3.71
N GLY A 147 0.26 6.14 -4.98
CA GLY A 147 1.19 6.66 -5.97
C GLY A 147 0.52 7.55 -7.01
N ILE A 148 1.35 8.11 -7.87
CA ILE A 148 0.94 8.96 -9.00
C ILE A 148 1.61 8.42 -10.28
N PRO A 149 1.01 8.63 -11.47
CA PRO A 149 1.65 8.23 -12.71
C PRO A 149 3.05 8.82 -12.82
N TYR A 150 3.99 8.07 -13.42
CA TYR A 150 5.34 8.54 -13.66
C TYR A 150 5.72 8.32 -15.13
N PRO A 151 5.95 9.39 -15.90
CA PRO A 151 5.65 10.79 -15.58
C PRO A 151 4.14 11.07 -15.50
N ILE A 152 3.75 12.23 -14.99
CA ILE A 152 2.36 12.72 -15.01
C ILE A 152 2.11 13.45 -16.33
N ARG A 153 1.25 12.90 -17.18
CA ARG A 153 0.76 13.58 -18.40
C ARG A 153 -0.18 14.72 -18.04
N LEU A 154 0.24 15.96 -18.30
CA LEU A 154 -0.52 17.15 -17.90
C LEU A 154 -1.88 17.29 -18.60
N SER A 155 -2.07 16.71 -19.79
CA SER A 155 -3.35 16.69 -20.51
C SER A 155 -4.45 15.91 -19.78
N GLU A 156 -4.07 14.86 -19.04
CA GLU A 156 -4.97 13.88 -18.45
C GLU A 156 -4.93 13.88 -16.91
N ALA A 157 -4.06 14.71 -16.32
CA ALA A 157 -3.78 14.66 -14.90
C ALA A 157 -4.95 15.11 -14.03
N ASP A 158 -5.25 14.31 -13.00
CA ASP A 158 -6.08 14.78 -11.88
C ASP A 158 -5.23 15.72 -11.01
N PRO A 159 -5.72 16.90 -10.61
CA PRO A 159 -4.89 17.83 -9.85
C PRO A 159 -4.40 17.25 -8.52
N ARG A 160 -5.07 16.22 -7.95
CA ARG A 160 -4.59 15.49 -6.77
C ARG A 160 -3.28 14.75 -7.02
N GLN A 161 -2.98 14.35 -8.26
CA GLN A 161 -1.70 13.74 -8.61
C GLN A 161 -0.56 14.76 -8.44
N ILE A 162 -0.78 15.98 -8.93
CA ILE A 162 0.20 17.07 -8.87
C ILE A 162 0.36 17.57 -7.44
N GLU A 163 -0.73 17.65 -6.66
CA GLU A 163 -0.70 18.02 -5.24
C GLU A 163 0.22 17.15 -4.39
N MET A 164 0.41 15.88 -4.77
CA MET A 164 1.27 14.97 -4.03
C MET A 164 2.75 15.26 -4.26
N LEU A 165 3.12 15.96 -5.33
CA LEU A 165 4.50 16.32 -5.63
C LEU A 165 5.07 17.28 -4.57
N PRO A 166 6.37 17.19 -4.26
CA PRO A 166 7.02 18.10 -3.31
C PRO A 166 6.81 19.57 -3.67
N GLY A 167 6.40 20.40 -2.70
CA GLY A 167 6.22 21.85 -2.90
C GLY A 167 4.97 22.26 -3.68
N MET A 168 4.14 21.29 -4.08
CA MET A 168 2.85 21.52 -4.74
C MET A 168 1.71 21.54 -3.72
N ASN A 169 0.63 22.22 -4.09
CA ASN A 169 -0.63 22.26 -3.35
C ASN A 169 -1.79 22.42 -4.33
N ARG A 170 -3.04 22.35 -3.85
CA ARG A 170 -4.24 22.41 -4.69
C ARG A 170 -4.25 23.62 -5.61
N ARG A 171 -3.90 24.80 -5.09
CA ARG A 171 -3.89 26.05 -5.85
C ARG A 171 -2.85 26.02 -6.98
N LYS A 172 -1.63 25.56 -6.69
CA LYS A 172 -0.56 25.42 -7.69
C LYS A 172 -0.90 24.38 -8.75
N ALA A 173 -1.45 23.23 -8.33
CA ALA A 173 -1.87 22.16 -9.24
C ALA A 173 -2.95 22.64 -10.22
N VAL A 174 -4.01 23.29 -9.73
CA VAL A 174 -5.06 23.85 -10.59
C VAL A 174 -4.50 24.93 -11.51
N LYS A 175 -3.66 25.85 -11.00
CA LYS A 175 -3.03 26.89 -11.83
C LYS A 175 -2.21 26.29 -12.99
N LEU A 176 -1.42 25.26 -12.70
CA LEU A 176 -0.61 24.56 -13.70
C LEU A 176 -1.49 23.95 -14.79
N LEU A 177 -2.53 23.20 -14.40
CA LEU A 177 -3.44 22.54 -15.32
C LEU A 177 -4.30 23.52 -16.13
N SER A 178 -4.67 24.67 -15.56
CA SER A 178 -5.41 25.71 -16.28
C SER A 178 -4.53 26.45 -17.28
N LYS A 179 -3.25 26.64 -16.99
CA LYS A 179 -2.31 27.34 -17.89
C LYS A 179 -1.89 26.52 -19.09
N ARG A 180 -1.96 25.18 -19.02
CA ARG A 180 -1.63 24.23 -20.10
C ARG A 180 -0.34 24.61 -20.84
N PRO A 181 0.82 24.57 -20.14
CA PRO A 181 2.10 24.90 -20.76
C PRO A 181 2.33 24.01 -21.98
N ARG A 182 2.87 24.58 -23.05
CA ARG A 182 3.12 23.87 -24.32
C ARG A 182 4.57 23.46 -24.53
N ASN A 183 5.48 24.06 -23.76
CA ASN A 183 6.91 23.82 -23.85
C ASN A 183 7.53 23.87 -22.44
N GLU A 184 8.78 23.42 -22.35
CA GLU A 184 9.49 23.32 -21.08
C GLU A 184 9.74 24.71 -20.46
N GLU A 185 9.93 25.75 -21.28
CA GLU A 185 10.16 27.12 -20.80
C GLU A 185 8.94 27.67 -20.05
N GLU A 186 7.74 27.50 -20.61
CA GLU A 186 6.48 27.84 -19.95
C GLU A 186 6.29 27.03 -18.67
N LEU A 187 6.66 25.75 -18.68
CA LEU A 187 6.57 24.88 -17.51
C LEU A 187 7.51 25.35 -16.39
N MET A 188 8.76 25.71 -16.70
CA MET A 188 9.74 26.25 -15.75
C MET A 188 9.29 27.56 -15.08
N ARG A 189 8.42 28.34 -15.72
CA ARG A 189 7.84 29.56 -15.13
C ARG A 189 6.74 29.24 -14.10
N LEU A 190 6.21 28.02 -14.10
CA LEU A 190 5.08 27.60 -13.27
C LEU A 190 5.47 26.67 -12.12
N VAL A 191 6.53 25.86 -12.30
CA VAL A 191 7.00 24.89 -11.32
C VAL A 191 8.51 24.97 -11.10
N ASP A 192 8.96 24.46 -9.95
CA ASP A 192 10.39 24.34 -9.66
C ASP A 192 11.04 23.34 -10.64
N ARG A 193 12.28 23.62 -11.09
CA ARG A 193 12.99 22.80 -12.09
C ARG A 193 13.14 21.34 -11.67
N LYS A 194 13.20 21.09 -10.36
CA LYS A 194 13.26 19.75 -9.77
C LYS A 194 12.02 18.90 -10.06
N LEU A 195 10.91 19.52 -10.46
CA LEU A 195 9.66 18.83 -10.77
C LEU A 195 9.53 18.41 -12.24
N LEU A 196 10.38 18.94 -13.14
CA LEU A 196 10.33 18.63 -14.57
C LEU A 196 10.40 17.12 -14.88
N PRO A 197 11.25 16.30 -14.21
CA PRO A 197 11.32 14.87 -14.49
C PRO A 197 10.05 14.07 -14.12
N PHE A 198 9.10 14.69 -13.43
CA PHE A 198 7.85 14.06 -13.01
C PHE A 198 6.64 14.47 -13.86
N LEU A 199 6.82 15.41 -14.78
CA LEU A 199 5.76 16.02 -15.57
C LEU A 199 6.05 15.82 -17.05
N GLU A 200 5.04 15.36 -17.78
CA GLU A 200 5.10 15.18 -19.23
C GLU A 200 4.14 16.18 -19.87
N LEU A 201 4.69 16.98 -20.79
CA LEU A 201 3.92 17.87 -21.65
C LEU A 201 3.10 17.03 -22.65
N SER A 202 1.98 17.60 -23.10
CA SER A 202 1.10 16.96 -24.08
C SER A 202 1.67 16.97 -25.48
#